data_AF-A0A3B8Z3H7-F1
#
_entry.id   AF-A0A3B8Z3H7-F1
#
_cell.length_a   1.000
_cell.length_b   1.000
_cell.length_c   1.000
_cell.angle_alpha   90.00
_cell.angle_beta   90.00
_cell.angle_gamma   90.00
#
_symmetry.space_group_name_H-M   'P 1'
#
loop_
_entity.id
_entity.type
_entity.pdbx_description
1 polymer ?
#
loop_
_entity_poly.entity_id
_entity_poly.type
_entity_poly.pdbx_seq_one_letter_code
_entity_poly.pdbx_strand_id
1 'polypeptide(L)' 'GGPFLAGGERIAPTGELPMNTHGGQLSAGRLHGYGFLHEAVVQLRGDGGARQVAGDPRVAVAAAGGGNTCGCLLVSRD' A
#
# COMPACT_ATOMS: atom_id res chain seq x y z
N GLY A 1 16.50 -0.65 7.18
CA GLY A 1 15.65 0.45 6.69
C GLY A 1 16.32 1.77 7.00
N GLY A 2 16.05 2.81 6.21
CA GLY A 2 16.56 4.16 6.48
C GLY A 2 15.72 4.91 7.51
N PRO A 3 16.07 6.18 7.83
CA PRO A 3 15.38 7.00 8.83
C PRO A 3 13.87 7.10 8.62
N PHE A 4 13.40 7.02 7.37
CA PHE A 4 11.98 7.04 7.05
C PHE A 4 11.19 5.85 7.61
N LEU A 5 11.83 4.68 7.74
CA LEU A 5 11.20 3.46 8.25
C LEU A 5 11.44 3.27 9.75
N ALA A 6 12.21 4.14 10.40
CA ALA A 6 12.50 4.03 11.82
C ALA A 6 11.19 4.14 12.62
N GLY A 7 10.95 3.20 13.53
CA GLY A 7 9.74 3.10 14.36
C GLY A 7 8.46 2.68 13.61
N GLY A 8 8.38 2.90 12.29
CA GLY A 8 7.28 2.47 11.44
C GLY A 8 6.07 3.43 11.44
N GLU A 9 6.11 4.50 12.23
CA GLU A 9 5.00 5.46 12.37
C GLU A 9 4.70 6.17 11.04
N ARG A 10 5.74 6.46 10.24
CA ARG A 10 5.56 7.12 8.93
C ARG A 10 4.86 6.25 7.90
N ILE A 11 4.95 4.92 8.02
CA ILE A 11 4.35 3.98 7.07
C ILE A 11 3.09 3.28 7.61
N ALA A 12 2.71 3.59 8.85
CA ALA A 12 1.48 3.09 9.47
C ALA A 12 0.24 3.61 8.71
N PRO A 13 -0.95 3.00 8.91
CA PRO A 13 -2.20 3.47 8.30
C PRO A 13 -2.53 4.95 8.57
N THR A 14 -2.03 5.49 9.68
CA THR A 14 -2.18 6.89 10.11
C THR A 14 -0.91 7.72 9.90
N GLY A 15 0.09 7.16 9.21
CA GLY A 15 1.38 7.77 8.98
C GLY A 15 1.40 8.76 7.82
N GLU A 16 2.58 9.32 7.57
CA GLU A 16 2.86 10.24 6.46
C GLU A 16 2.61 9.60 5.08
N LEU A 17 2.98 8.32 4.93
CA LEU A 17 2.80 7.55 3.71
C LEU A 17 2.35 6.12 4.06
N PRO A 18 1.04 5.90 4.27
CA PRO A 18 0.51 4.57 4.56
C PRO A 18 0.94 3.56 3.50
N MET A 19 1.64 2.51 3.93
CA MET A 19 2.24 1.52 3.01
C MET A 19 1.84 0.12 3.43
N ASN A 20 1.48 -0.72 2.46
CA ASN A 20 1.16 -2.12 2.70
C ASN A 20 0.15 -2.30 3.84
N THR A 21 -0.93 -1.50 3.87
CA THR A 21 -1.97 -1.51 4.93
C THR A 21 -2.59 -2.88 5.15
N HIS A 22 -2.58 -3.74 4.12
CA HIS A 22 -3.00 -5.14 4.20
C HIS A 22 -1.96 -6.08 4.84
N GLY A 23 -0.77 -5.60 5.21
CA GLY A 23 0.36 -6.37 5.75
C GLY A 23 1.46 -6.73 4.75
N GLY A 24 1.31 -6.37 3.47
CA GLY A 24 2.32 -6.62 2.44
C GLY A 24 2.65 -8.10 2.26
N GLN A 25 3.82 -8.37 1.68
CA GLN A 25 4.30 -9.74 1.43
C GLN A 25 4.70 -10.47 2.72
N LEU A 26 4.93 -9.74 3.82
CA LEU A 26 5.35 -10.31 5.10
C LEU A 26 4.21 -10.91 5.91
N SER A 27 2.97 -10.42 5.73
CA SER A 27 1.82 -10.90 6.51
C SER A 27 0.65 -11.38 5.64
N ALA A 28 0.31 -10.70 4.55
CA ALA A 28 -0.78 -11.13 3.65
C ALA A 28 -0.36 -12.17 2.62
N GLY A 29 0.93 -12.47 2.52
CA GLY A 29 1.48 -13.46 1.61
C GLY A 29 1.83 -12.94 0.21
N ARG A 30 2.43 -13.84 -0.58
CA ARG A 30 3.03 -13.52 -1.88
C ARG A 30 2.11 -13.87 -3.05
N LEU A 31 1.51 -12.84 -3.65
CA LEU A 31 0.68 -12.97 -4.85
C LEU A 31 1.17 -12.08 -6.01
N HIS A 32 2.44 -12.21 -6.42
CA HIS A 32 3.01 -11.57 -7.63
C HIS A 32 2.67 -10.07 -7.86
N GLY A 33 2.42 -9.30 -6.79
CA GLY A 33 2.02 -7.89 -6.88
C GLY A 33 0.51 -7.64 -6.95
N TYR A 34 -0.32 -8.65 -7.25
CA TYR A 34 -1.79 -8.50 -7.31
C TYR A 34 -2.39 -8.04 -5.98
N GLY A 35 -1.84 -8.48 -4.85
CA GLY A 35 -2.28 -8.04 -3.52
C GLY A 35 -2.16 -6.52 -3.31
N PHE A 36 -1.13 -5.89 -3.90
CA PHE A 36 -0.92 -4.44 -3.80
C PHE A 36 -1.94 -3.67 -4.63
N LEU A 37 -2.23 -4.13 -5.85
CA LEU A 37 -3.25 -3.50 -6.70
C LEU A 37 -4.65 -3.66 -6.07
N HIS A 38 -4.96 -4.86 -5.55
CA HIS A 38 -6.21 -5.11 -4.85
C HIS A 38 -6.37 -4.16 -3.65
N GLU A 39 -5.37 -4.05 -2.78
CA GLU A 39 -5.45 -3.16 -1.63
C GLU A 39 -5.53 -1.68 -2.03
N ALA A 40 -4.80 -1.26 -3.08
CA ALA A 40 -4.92 0.10 -3.60
C ALA A 40 -6.38 0.42 -3.98
N VAL A 41 -7.05 -0.50 -4.68
CA VAL A 41 -8.48 -0.34 -5.04
C VAL A 41 -9.38 -0.36 -3.81
N VAL A 42 -9.14 -1.24 -2.84
CA VAL A 42 -9.91 -1.28 -1.58
C VAL A 42 -9.81 0.05 -0.83
N GLN A 43 -8.61 0.58 -0.68
CA GLN A 43 -8.35 1.84 0.02
C GLN A 43 -8.97 3.03 -0.71
N LEU A 44 -8.83 3.08 -2.03
CA LEU A 44 -9.48 4.10 -2.86
C LEU A 44 -11.01 3.97 -2.77
N ARG A 45 -11.60 2.79 -2.65
CA ARG A 45 -13.06 2.66 -2.53
C ARG A 45 -13.61 3.01 -1.15
N GLY A 46 -12.76 3.09 -0.13
CA GLY A 46 -13.20 3.26 1.26
C GLY A 46 -13.59 1.95 1.94
N ASP A 47 -13.22 0.80 1.35
CA ASP A 47 -13.61 -0.54 1.80
C ASP A 47 -12.58 -1.19 2.74
N GLY A 48 -11.60 -0.42 3.23
CA GLY A 48 -10.47 -0.92 4.03
C GLY A 48 -10.81 -1.36 5.45
N GLY A 49 -12.02 -1.09 5.95
CA GLY A 49 -12.41 -1.41 7.33
C GLY A 49 -11.44 -0.83 8.36
N ALA A 50 -10.97 -1.65 9.31
CA ALA A 50 -10.06 -1.21 10.38
C ALA A 50 -8.69 -0.71 9.89
N ARG A 51 -8.30 -1.01 8.65
CA ARG A 51 -7.04 -0.56 8.03
C ARG A 51 -7.25 0.56 7.00
N GLN A 52 -8.44 1.14 6.93
CA GLN A 52 -8.73 2.21 5.98
C GLN A 52 -7.83 3.43 6.25
N VAL A 53 -7.17 3.90 5.20
CA VAL A 53 -6.39 5.14 5.21
C VAL A 53 -7.34 6.32 5.39
N ALA A 54 -7.02 7.18 6.35
CA ALA A 54 -7.78 8.39 6.65
C ALA A 54 -7.63 9.45 5.54
N GLY A 55 -8.56 10.42 5.49
CA GLY A 55 -8.43 11.58 4.62
C GLY A 55 -8.90 11.39 3.17
N ASP A 56 -9.76 10.40 2.92
CA ASP A 56 -10.34 10.11 1.60
C ASP A 56 -9.29 9.97 0.47
N PRO A 57 -8.48 8.90 0.46
CA PRO A 57 -7.40 8.75 -0.51
C PRO A 57 -7.94 8.77 -1.95
N ARG A 58 -7.34 9.63 -2.78
CA ARG A 58 -7.72 9.83 -4.18
C ARG A 58 -6.75 9.20 -5.18
N VAL A 59 -5.54 8.89 -4.73
CA VAL A 59 -4.44 8.35 -5.54
C VAL A 59 -3.70 7.30 -4.73
N ALA A 60 -3.33 6.19 -5.37
CA ALA A 60 -2.52 5.13 -4.80
C ALA A 60 -1.46 4.64 -5.79
N VAL A 61 -0.34 4.15 -5.28
CA VAL A 61 0.72 3.52 -6.07
C VAL A 61 0.83 2.05 -5.69
N ALA A 62 0.76 1.18 -6.68
CA ALA A 62 1.05 -0.24 -6.52
C ALA A 62 2.33 -0.57 -7.29
N ALA A 63 3.36 -1.06 -6.59
CA ALA A 63 4.62 -1.46 -7.19
C ALA A 63 4.90 -2.94 -6.86
N ALA A 64 5.41 -3.66 -7.85
CA ALA A 64 5.83 -5.05 -7.69
C ALA A 64 7.12 -5.27 -8.47
N GLY A 65 8.08 -5.96 -7.86
CA GLY A 65 9.34 -6.28 -8.51
C GLY A 65 10.11 -7.36 -7.76
N GLY A 66 11.09 -7.92 -8.44
CA GLY A 66 12.04 -8.88 -7.91
C GLY A 66 13.14 -9.13 -8.93
N GLY A 67 14.40 -8.98 -8.52
CA GLY A 67 15.54 -9.04 -9.45
C GLY A 67 15.51 -7.87 -10.45
N ASN A 68 15.65 -8.20 -11.73
CA ASN A 68 15.71 -7.24 -12.84
C ASN A 68 14.33 -6.86 -13.43
N THR A 69 13.24 -7.46 -12.94
CA THR A 69 11.89 -7.20 -13.45
C THR A 69 11.06 -6.49 -12.41
N CYS A 70 10.55 -5.30 -12.75
CA CYS A 70 9.66 -4.51 -11.91
C CYS A 70 8.62 -3.77 -12.73
N GLY A 71 7.50 -3.47 -12.10
CA GLY A 71 6.44 -2.64 -12.66
C GLY A 71 5.75 -1.82 -11.57
N CYS A 72 5.14 -0.72 -11.97
CA CYS A 72 4.34 0.13 -11.09
C CYS A 72 3.07 0.61 -11.80
N LEU A 73 2.04 0.85 -11.01
CA LEU A 73 0.77 1.43 -11.43
C LEU A 73 0.46 2.62 -10.52
N LEU A 74 0.03 3.72 -11.13
CA LEU A 74 -0.63 4.84 -10.44
C LEU A 74 -2.14 4.67 -10.68
N VAL A 75 -2.91 4.58 -9.60
CA VAL A 75 -4.37 4.37 -9.66
C VAL A 75 -5.04 5.55 -8.97
N SER A 76 -6.04 6.13 -9.61
CA SER A 76 -6.79 7.27 -9.08
C SER A 76 -8.29 7.00 -9.11
N ARG A 77 -9.03 7.73 -8.26
CA ARG A 77 -10.50 7.78 -8.29
C ARG A 77 -11.00 9.22 -8.39
N ASP A 78 -12.16 9.38 -9.04
CA ASP A 78 -12.87 10.65 -9.25
C ASP A 78 -13.87 10.98 -8.15
#